data_AF-A0A922MCT7-F1
#
_entry.id   AF-A0A922MCT7-F1
#
_cell.length_a   1.000
_cell.length_b   1.000
_cell.length_c   1.000
_cell.angle_alpha   90.00
_cell.angle_beta   90.00
_cell.angle_gamma   90.00
#
_symmetry.space_group_name_H-M   'P 1'
#
loop_
_entity.id
_entity.type
_entity.pdbx_description
1 polymer ?
#
loop_
_entity_poly.entity_id
_entity_poly.type
_entity_poly.pdbx_seq_one_letter_code
_entity_poly.pdbx_strand_id
1 'polypeptide(L)'
;MLAFYDGEVLEDPFVKRFYDNQFRFLTIWNITVCVSFWTIFSYDRALILPPSVDKTITPITNHILHTSIVPIVLWELLFRHRSRPETHLGNLLTINLYAALYLVVIIVAFLEQGVWVYPVLDRLYGTIHFYLFIGAAVVITNVFYKLQWYLTDLVWNRSEDTKKFL
;
A
#
# COMPACT_ATOMS: atom_id res chain seq x y z
N MET A 1 18.65 2.33 25.74
CA MET A 1 19.29 2.57 24.43
C MET A 1 18.21 2.57 23.36
N LEU A 2 17.63 3.76 23.11
CA LEU A 2 16.96 4.25 21.89
C LEU A 2 16.31 5.60 22.27
N ALA A 3 17.16 6.52 22.72
CA ALA A 3 16.88 7.94 22.71
C ALA A 3 17.44 8.43 21.37
N PHE A 4 16.62 8.39 20.32
CA PHE A 4 16.99 8.88 18.99
C PHE A 4 15.75 9.42 18.29
N TYR A 5 15.25 10.57 18.77
CA TYR A 5 14.70 11.63 17.92
C TYR A 5 14.41 12.82 18.85
N ASP A 6 15.33 13.79 18.92
CA ASP A 6 14.97 15.09 19.46
C ASP A 6 13.87 15.66 18.54
N GLY A 7 12.75 16.09 19.14
CA GLY A 7 11.54 16.51 18.40
C GLY A 7 11.77 17.63 17.38
N GLU A 8 12.93 18.29 17.41
CA GLU A 8 13.33 19.44 16.60
C GLU A 8 13.19 19.22 15.09
N VAL A 9 13.53 18.05 14.56
CA VAL A 9 13.43 17.81 13.09
C VAL A 9 11.97 17.64 12.64
N LEU A 10 11.06 17.24 13.53
CA LEU A 10 9.61 17.19 13.24
C LEU A 10 8.90 18.52 13.50
N GLU A 11 9.58 19.51 14.07
CA GLU A 11 9.06 20.88 14.14
C GLU A 11 9.05 21.53 12.75
N ASP A 12 9.92 21.09 11.84
CA ASP A 12 9.89 21.52 10.45
C ASP A 12 8.56 21.09 9.77
N PRO A 13 7.73 22.06 9.32
CA PRO A 13 6.42 21.76 8.74
C PRO A 13 6.49 20.94 7.45
N PHE A 14 7.55 21.10 6.66
CA PHE A 14 7.75 20.36 5.41
C PHE A 14 8.06 18.89 5.71
N VAL A 15 8.99 18.64 6.65
CA VAL A 15 9.36 17.29 7.07
C VAL A 15 8.15 16.56 7.64
N LYS A 16 7.41 17.20 8.55
CA LYS A 16 6.19 16.63 9.13
C LYS A 16 5.17 16.27 8.05
N ARG A 17 4.91 17.19 7.11
CA ARG A 17 3.96 16.99 6.01
C ARG A 17 4.38 15.86 5.08
N PHE A 18 5.68 15.73 4.79
CA PHE A 18 6.20 14.64 3.96
C PHE A 18 5.88 13.28 4.57
N TYR A 19 6.23 13.08 5.85
CA TYR A 19 5.97 11.80 6.52
C TYR A 19 4.46 11.52 6.69
N ASP A 20 3.67 12.55 6.96
CA ASP A 20 2.22 12.39 7.08
C ASP A 20 1.59 11.96 5.74
N ASN A 21 2.08 12.51 4.63
CA ASN A 21 1.66 12.11 3.29
C ASN A 21 2.16 10.71 2.90
N GLN A 22 3.39 10.35 3.28
CA GLN A 22 3.90 8.99 3.09
C GLN A 22 2.98 7.97 3.76
N PHE A 23 2.67 8.16 5.04
CA PHE A 23 1.77 7.28 5.78
C PHE A 23 0.38 7.23 5.15
N ARG A 24 -0.17 8.39 4.76
CA ARG A 24 -1.51 8.50 4.16
C ARG A 24 -1.64 7.75 2.83
N PHE A 25 -0.62 7.81 1.99
CA PHE A 25 -0.71 7.42 0.58
C PHE A 25 0.21 6.27 0.22
N LEU A 26 1.52 6.43 0.40
CA LEU A 26 2.51 5.45 -0.05
C LEU A 26 2.43 4.14 0.75
N THR A 27 2.24 4.23 2.05
CA THR A 27 2.07 3.06 2.93
C THR A 27 0.89 2.19 2.48
N ILE A 28 -0.23 2.80 2.12
CA ILE A 28 -1.42 2.06 1.67
C ILE A 28 -1.19 1.33 0.35
N TRP A 29 -0.54 2.00 -0.60
CA TRP A 29 -0.15 1.37 -1.86
C TRP A 29 0.77 0.18 -1.64
N ASN A 30 1.78 0.34 -0.79
CA ASN A 30 2.74 -0.73 -0.50
C ASN A 30 2.09 -1.94 0.20
N ILE A 31 1.20 -1.72 1.18
CA ILE A 31 0.47 -2.81 1.85
C ILE A 31 -0.48 -3.51 0.87
N THR A 32 -1.15 -2.76 0.01
CA THR A 32 -2.02 -3.33 -1.04
C THR A 32 -1.23 -4.23 -1.99
N VAL A 33 -0.08 -3.75 -2.48
CA VAL A 33 0.80 -4.52 -3.37
C VAL A 33 1.34 -5.76 -2.65
N CYS A 34 1.80 -5.64 -1.40
CA CYS A 34 2.24 -6.76 -0.58
C CYS A 34 1.17 -7.86 -0.51
N VAL A 35 -0.03 -7.52 -0.06
CA VAL A 35 -1.12 -8.49 0.12
C VAL A 35 -1.53 -9.10 -1.22
N SER A 36 -1.66 -8.27 -2.26
CA SER A 36 -2.05 -8.74 -3.60
C SER A 36 -1.00 -9.69 -4.19
N PHE A 37 0.28 -9.32 -4.09
CA PHE A 37 1.40 -10.13 -4.54
C PHE A 37 1.40 -11.50 -3.85
N TRP A 38 1.40 -11.55 -2.52
CA TRP A 38 1.48 -12.83 -1.80
C TRP A 38 0.23 -13.69 -2.00
N THR A 39 -0.95 -13.07 -2.14
CA THR A 39 -2.19 -13.79 -2.47
C THR A 39 -2.04 -14.50 -3.82
N ILE A 40 -1.66 -13.78 -4.87
CA ILE A 40 -1.53 -14.37 -6.21
C ILE A 40 -0.34 -15.33 -6.26
N PHE A 41 0.79 -14.97 -5.67
CA PHE A 41 2.00 -15.79 -5.62
C PHE A 41 1.74 -17.15 -4.97
N SER A 42 0.98 -17.17 -3.86
CA SER A 42 0.64 -18.41 -3.14
C SER A 42 -0.35 -19.29 -3.89
N TYR A 43 -1.21 -18.69 -4.72
CA TYR A 43 -2.17 -19.41 -5.56
C TYR A 43 -1.51 -19.98 -6.82
N ASP A 44 -0.91 -19.12 -7.62
CA ASP A 44 -0.13 -19.48 -8.81
C ASP A 44 0.84 -18.35 -9.17
N ARG A 45 2.12 -18.56 -8.84
CA ARG A 45 3.20 -17.60 -9.13
C ARG A 45 3.35 -17.27 -10.62
N ALA A 46 2.97 -18.16 -11.53
CA ALA A 46 3.10 -17.93 -12.97
C ALA A 46 2.17 -16.80 -13.47
N LEU A 47 1.17 -16.42 -12.67
CA LEU A 47 0.26 -15.33 -12.98
C LEU A 47 0.88 -13.92 -12.81
N ILE A 48 1.98 -13.82 -12.07
CA ILE A 48 2.68 -12.55 -11.79
C ILE A 48 4.17 -12.57 -12.17
N LEU A 49 4.79 -13.75 -12.21
CA LEU A 49 6.17 -13.94 -12.63
C LEU A 49 6.20 -14.72 -13.95
N PRO A 50 6.44 -14.05 -15.10
CA PRO A 50 6.69 -14.75 -16.34
C PRO A 50 7.87 -15.74 -16.19
N PRO A 51 7.88 -16.88 -16.90
CA PRO A 51 8.95 -17.88 -16.78
C PRO A 51 10.37 -17.37 -17.02
N SER A 52 10.52 -16.26 -17.76
CA SER A 52 11.79 -15.57 -17.99
C SER A 52 12.31 -14.83 -16.75
N VAL A 53 11.41 -14.34 -15.88
CA VAL A 53 11.72 -13.58 -14.66
C VAL A 53 11.76 -14.48 -13.43
N ASP A 54 10.96 -15.55 -13.39
CA ASP A 54 10.94 -16.52 -12.28
C ASP A 54 12.31 -17.21 -12.07
N LYS A 55 13.13 -17.32 -13.12
CA LYS A 55 14.48 -17.90 -13.04
C LYS A 55 15.52 -16.98 -12.39
N THR A 56 15.27 -15.66 -12.36
CA THR A 56 16.20 -14.65 -11.84
C THR A 56 15.83 -14.14 -10.46
N ILE A 57 14.55 -14.15 -10.09
CA ILE A 57 14.08 -13.65 -8.80
C ILE A 57 14.10 -14.76 -7.75
N THR A 58 14.93 -14.59 -6.72
CA THR A 58 14.98 -15.52 -5.59
C THR A 58 13.84 -15.26 -4.58
N PRO A 59 13.48 -16.24 -3.73
CA PRO A 59 12.52 -16.02 -2.65
C PRO A 59 12.92 -14.87 -1.70
N ILE A 60 14.22 -14.69 -1.44
CA ILE A 60 14.71 -13.59 -0.61
C ILE A 60 14.42 -12.25 -1.28
N THR A 61 14.69 -12.14 -2.58
CA THR A 61 14.37 -10.95 -3.38
C THR A 61 12.87 -10.64 -3.29
N ASN A 62 12.00 -11.64 -3.38
CA ASN A 62 10.55 -11.45 -3.23
C ASN A 62 10.18 -10.86 -1.86
N HIS A 63 10.76 -11.35 -0.76
CA HIS A 63 10.51 -10.79 0.57
C HIS A 63 11.04 -9.37 0.73
N ILE A 64 12.21 -9.06 0.17
CA ILE A 64 12.76 -7.70 0.20
C ILE A 64 11.83 -6.73 -0.55
N LEU A 65 11.34 -7.12 -1.72
CA LEU A 65 10.49 -6.26 -2.54
C LEU A 65 9.06 -6.13 -2.01
N HIS A 66 8.49 -7.20 -1.44
CA HIS A 66 7.06 -7.26 -1.13
C HIS A 66 6.73 -7.33 0.36
N THR A 67 7.66 -7.63 1.26
CA THR A 67 7.38 -7.76 2.71
C THR A 67 8.13 -6.73 3.57
N SER A 68 9.28 -6.22 3.11
CA SER A 68 10.15 -5.32 3.90
C SER A 68 9.46 -4.07 4.44
N ILE A 69 8.42 -3.60 3.76
CA ILE A 69 7.64 -2.43 4.16
C ILE A 69 6.77 -2.68 5.39
N VAL A 70 6.31 -3.91 5.63
CA VAL A 70 5.40 -4.25 6.73
C VAL A 70 5.98 -3.90 8.10
N PRO A 71 7.20 -4.33 8.49
CA PRO A 71 7.76 -3.96 9.78
C PRO A 71 7.95 -2.45 9.94
N ILE A 72 8.30 -1.73 8.86
CA ILE A 72 8.46 -0.27 8.88
C ILE A 72 7.11 0.41 9.17
N VAL A 73 6.05 -0.03 8.51
CA VAL A 73 4.69 0.49 8.69
C VAL A 73 4.16 0.20 10.08
N LEU A 74 4.39 -1.02 10.60
CA LEU A 74 3.98 -1.39 11.96
C LEU A 74 4.74 -0.58 13.01
N TRP A 75 6.04 -0.39 12.83
CA TRP A 75 6.84 0.50 13.68
C TRP A 75 6.27 1.93 13.65
N GLU A 76 6.01 2.46 12.46
CA GLU A 76 5.48 3.79 12.26
C GLU A 76 4.09 3.99 12.88
N LEU A 77 3.24 2.95 12.85
CA LEU A 77 1.93 2.92 13.50
C LEU A 77 2.02 2.92 15.03
N LEU A 78 2.93 2.12 15.59
CA LEU A 78 3.06 1.90 17.03
C LEU A 78 3.78 3.04 17.76
N PHE A 79 4.74 3.68 17.10
CA PHE A 79 5.63 4.65 17.77
C PHE A 79 5.40 6.10 17.37
N ARG A 80 4.66 6.38 16.30
CA ARG A 80 4.37 7.75 15.87
C ARG A 80 2.87 8.05 15.93
N HIS A 81 2.49 8.90 16.88
CA HIS A 81 1.11 9.37 17.01
C HIS A 81 0.71 10.21 15.79
N ARG A 82 -0.46 9.90 15.22
CA ARG A 82 -1.09 10.68 14.16
C ARG A 82 -2.57 10.82 14.46
N SER A 83 -3.11 12.01 14.24
CA SER A 83 -4.54 12.23 14.30
C SER A 83 -5.19 11.87 12.97
N ARG A 84 -6.33 11.19 13.05
CA ARG A 84 -7.18 10.91 11.89
C ARG A 84 -7.60 12.24 11.23
N PRO A 85 -7.56 12.34 9.88
CA PRO A 85 -8.04 13.53 9.20
C PRO A 85 -9.56 13.68 9.39
N GLU A 86 -10.03 14.90 9.56
CA GLU A 86 -11.46 15.21 9.71
C GLU A 86 -12.26 14.78 8.47
N THR A 87 -11.64 14.88 7.29
CA THR A 87 -12.24 14.46 6.02
C THR A 87 -11.36 13.43 5.31
N HIS A 88 -12.00 12.40 4.78
CA HIS A 88 -11.31 11.36 4.01
C HIS A 88 -11.47 11.52 2.49
N LEU A 89 -12.40 12.36 2.03
CA LEU A 89 -12.76 12.44 0.61
C LEU A 89 -11.56 12.82 -0.27
N GLY A 90 -10.84 13.89 0.08
CA GLY A 90 -9.67 14.33 -0.68
C GLY A 90 -8.59 13.25 -0.78
N ASN A 91 -8.29 12.59 0.34
CA ASN A 91 -7.29 11.52 0.38
C ASN A 91 -7.71 10.29 -0.45
N LEU A 92 -8.98 9.89 -0.38
CA LEU A 92 -9.52 8.80 -1.19
C LEU A 92 -9.47 9.16 -2.67
N LEU A 93 -9.83 10.39 -3.05
CA LEU A 93 -9.71 10.86 -4.43
C LEU A 93 -8.26 10.81 -4.91
N THR A 94 -7.29 11.24 -4.10
CA THR A 94 -5.85 11.17 -4.44
C THR A 94 -5.38 9.74 -4.67
N ILE A 95 -5.74 8.80 -3.78
CA ILE A 95 -5.36 7.39 -3.90
C ILE A 95 -5.98 6.78 -5.17
N ASN A 96 -7.26 7.02 -5.42
CA ASN A 96 -7.94 6.47 -6.60
C ASN A 96 -7.48 7.13 -7.90
N LEU A 97 -7.09 8.40 -7.88
CA LEU A 97 -6.47 9.07 -9.03
C LEU A 97 -5.12 8.43 -9.37
N TYR A 98 -4.29 8.13 -8.37
CA TYR A 98 -3.04 7.41 -8.59
C TYR A 98 -3.28 6.01 -9.17
N ALA A 99 -4.30 5.29 -8.69
CA ALA A 99 -4.71 4.00 -9.25
C ALA A 99 -5.08 4.12 -10.73
N ALA A 100 -5.88 5.12 -11.08
CA ALA A 100 -6.31 5.37 -12.45
C ALA A 100 -5.13 5.72 -13.36
N LEU A 101 -4.20 6.58 -12.91
CA LEU A 101 -2.99 6.92 -13.65
C LEU A 101 -2.10 5.70 -13.88
N TYR A 102 -1.93 4.84 -12.88
CA TYR A 102 -1.17 3.60 -13.05
C TYR A 102 -1.86 2.62 -14.01
N LEU A 103 -3.19 2.52 -13.96
CA LEU A 103 -3.95 1.72 -14.93
C LEU A 103 -3.76 2.22 -16.36
N VAL A 104 -3.72 3.54 -16.58
CA VAL A 104 -3.39 4.12 -17.89
C VAL A 104 -2.01 3.65 -18.36
N VAL A 105 -1.00 3.66 -17.49
CA VAL A 105 0.35 3.16 -17.83
C VAL A 105 0.30 1.69 -18.28
N ILE A 106 -0.43 0.84 -17.55
CA ILE A 106 -0.59 -0.58 -17.93
C ILE A 106 -1.28 -0.72 -19.30
N ILE A 107 -2.34 0.04 -19.54
CA ILE A 107 -3.09 -0.01 -20.81
C ILE A 107 -2.20 0.47 -21.96
N VAL A 108 -1.47 1.58 -21.79
CA VAL A 108 -0.55 2.08 -22.82
C VAL A 108 0.53 1.05 -23.14
N ALA A 109 1.12 0.41 -22.12
CA ALA A 109 2.11 -0.65 -22.34
C ALA A 109 1.54 -1.82 -23.16
N PHE A 110 0.28 -2.22 -22.90
CA PHE A 110 -0.41 -3.23 -23.71
C PHE A 110 -0.64 -2.76 -25.15
N LEU A 111 -1.07 -1.52 -25.36
CA LEU A 111 -1.29 -0.97 -26.71
C LEU A 111 0.00 -0.89 -27.53
N GLU A 112 1.14 -0.63 -26.89
CA GLU A 112 2.44 -0.56 -27.56
C GLU A 112 3.06 -1.93 -27.86
N GLN A 113 2.95 -2.88 -26.93
CA GLN A 113 3.65 -4.18 -27.02
C GLN A 113 2.74 -5.32 -27.51
N GLY A 114 1.42 -5.13 -27.46
CA GLY A 114 0.42 -6.17 -27.77
C GLY A 114 0.33 -7.29 -26.73
N VAL A 115 1.04 -7.17 -25.60
CA VAL A 115 1.08 -8.16 -24.52
C VAL A 115 0.86 -7.50 -23.17
N TRP A 116 0.13 -8.15 -22.27
CA TRP A 116 -0.08 -7.62 -20.92
C TRP A 116 1.17 -7.77 -20.05
N VAL A 117 1.44 -6.75 -19.25
CA VAL A 117 2.58 -6.72 -18.31
C VAL A 117 2.55 -7.90 -17.33
N TYR A 118 1.34 -8.33 -16.93
CA TYR A 118 1.16 -9.47 -16.03
C TYR A 118 0.32 -10.57 -16.70
N PRO A 119 0.75 -11.84 -16.65
CA PRO A 119 -0.02 -12.96 -17.22
C PRO A 119 -1.43 -13.09 -16.67
N VAL A 120 -1.70 -12.66 -15.42
CA VAL A 120 -3.06 -12.61 -14.88
C VAL A 120 -3.98 -11.72 -15.71
N LEU A 121 -3.50 -10.57 -16.19
CA LEU A 121 -4.31 -9.66 -17.00
C LEU A 121 -4.62 -10.28 -18.36
N ASP A 122 -3.63 -10.91 -18.98
CA ASP A 122 -3.79 -11.64 -20.24
C ASP A 122 -4.84 -12.74 -20.13
N ARG A 123 -4.79 -13.53 -19.06
CA ARG A 123 -5.71 -14.64 -18.84
C ARG A 123 -7.14 -14.19 -18.57
N LEU A 124 -7.33 -13.03 -17.95
CA LEU A 124 -8.66 -12.50 -17.63
C LEU A 124 -9.23 -11.64 -18.75
N TYR A 125 -8.37 -11.12 -19.64
CA TYR A 125 -8.74 -10.19 -20.71
C TYR A 125 -9.85 -10.77 -21.60
N GLY A 126 -10.80 -9.91 -21.99
CA GLY A 126 -11.99 -10.31 -22.75
C GLY A 126 -13.11 -10.95 -21.92
N THR A 127 -12.95 -11.10 -20.60
CA THR A 127 -13.99 -11.63 -19.70
C THR A 127 -14.40 -10.62 -18.63
N ILE A 128 -15.54 -10.87 -17.96
CA ILE A 128 -16.00 -10.06 -16.80
C ILE A 128 -14.97 -10.02 -15.67
N HIS A 129 -14.15 -11.07 -15.52
CA HIS A 129 -13.16 -11.19 -14.45
C HIS A 129 -12.06 -10.14 -14.55
N PHE A 130 -11.77 -9.61 -15.74
CA PHE A 130 -10.82 -8.53 -15.90
C PHE A 130 -11.26 -7.28 -15.14
N TYR A 131 -12.52 -6.87 -15.32
CA TYR A 131 -13.09 -5.71 -14.63
C TYR A 131 -13.24 -5.97 -13.13
N LEU A 132 -13.61 -7.19 -12.74
CA LEU A 132 -13.67 -7.58 -11.33
C LEU A 132 -12.30 -7.54 -10.65
N PHE A 133 -11.24 -7.96 -11.35
CA PHE A 133 -9.87 -7.92 -10.82
C PHE A 133 -9.41 -6.48 -10.56
N ILE A 134 -9.63 -5.58 -11.52
CA ILE A 134 -9.32 -4.15 -11.35
C ILE A 134 -10.18 -3.54 -10.22
N GLY A 135 -11.48 -3.82 -10.21
CA GLY A 135 -12.39 -3.36 -9.17
C GLY A 135 -11.99 -3.85 -7.77
N ALA A 136 -11.58 -5.12 -7.65
CA ALA A 136 -11.09 -5.70 -6.41
C ALA A 136 -9.83 -4.99 -5.91
N ALA A 137 -8.87 -4.69 -6.78
CA ALA A 137 -7.66 -3.96 -6.40
C ALA A 137 -7.99 -2.57 -5.84
N VAL A 138 -8.92 -1.84 -6.48
CA VAL A 138 -9.41 -0.55 -5.99
C VAL A 138 -10.09 -0.72 -4.62
N VAL A 139 -11.02 -1.67 -4.48
CA VAL A 139 -11.73 -1.92 -3.21
C VAL A 139 -10.76 -2.26 -2.09
N ILE A 140 -9.82 -3.17 -2.31
CA ILE A 140 -8.80 -3.56 -1.32
C ILE A 140 -7.98 -2.35 -0.87
N THR A 141 -7.54 -1.50 -1.81
CA THR A 141 -6.78 -0.28 -1.48
C THR A 141 -7.59 0.66 -0.59
N ASN A 142 -8.87 0.88 -0.92
CA ASN A 142 -9.76 1.76 -0.15
C ASN A 142 -10.05 1.16 1.25
N VAL A 143 -10.20 -0.15 1.36
CA VAL A 143 -10.35 -0.86 2.64
C VAL A 143 -9.10 -0.70 3.49
N PHE A 144 -7.90 -0.90 2.95
CA PHE A 144 -6.66 -0.70 3.70
C PHE A 144 -6.46 0.76 4.12
N TYR A 145 -6.84 1.72 3.26
CA TYR A 145 -6.85 3.13 3.65
C TYR A 145 -7.75 3.39 4.86
N LYS A 146 -8.93 2.75 4.97
CA LYS A 146 -9.79 2.91 6.14
C LYS A 146 -9.25 2.17 7.35
N LEU A 147 -8.74 0.95 7.14
CA LEU A 147 -8.16 0.11 8.17
C LEU A 147 -6.99 0.79 8.86
N GLN A 148 -6.11 1.49 8.13
CA GLN A 148 -4.97 2.19 8.75
C GLN A 148 -5.44 3.17 9.83
N TRP A 149 -6.50 3.93 9.56
CA TRP A 149 -7.00 4.95 10.48
C TRP A 149 -7.76 4.31 11.64
N TYR A 150 -8.44 3.20 11.39
CA TYR A 150 -9.04 2.40 12.45
C TYR A 150 -7.97 1.86 13.42
N LEU A 151 -6.87 1.33 12.89
CA LEU A 151 -5.74 0.83 13.68
C LEU A 151 -5.03 1.97 14.43
N THR A 152 -4.81 3.12 13.79
CA THR A 152 -4.22 4.30 14.44
C THR A 152 -5.05 4.72 15.66
N ASP A 153 -6.36 4.86 15.50
CA ASP A 153 -7.26 5.21 16.60
C ASP A 153 -7.23 4.16 17.71
N LEU A 154 -7.18 2.86 17.36
CA LEU A 154 -7.14 1.78 18.35
C LEU A 154 -5.88 1.83 19.22
N VAL A 155 -4.73 2.15 18.61
CA VAL A 155 -3.44 2.26 19.30
C VAL A 155 -3.40 3.54 20.17
N TRP A 156 -3.86 4.66 19.64
CA TRP A 156 -3.61 5.98 20.26
C TRP A 156 -4.77 6.54 21.08
N ASN A 157 -6.04 6.33 20.71
CA ASN A 157 -7.17 6.84 21.50
C ASN A 157 -7.28 6.13 22.87
N ARG A 158 -6.90 4.85 22.94
CA ARG A 158 -6.82 4.11 24.23
C ARG A 158 -5.78 4.71 25.19
N SER A 159 -4.72 5.32 24.65
CA SER A 159 -3.66 5.94 25.46
C SER A 159 -4.10 7.27 26.09
N GLU A 160 -5.01 8.01 25.46
CA GLU A 160 -5.53 9.27 26.00
C GLU A 160 -6.51 9.05 27.15
N ASP A 161 -7.39 8.05 27.04
CA ASP A 161 -8.31 7.69 28.12
C ASP A 161 -7.54 7.18 29.34
N THR A 162 -6.50 6.36 29.15
CA THR A 162 -5.66 5.86 30.26
C THR A 162 -4.92 6.99 30.99
N LYS A 163 -4.49 8.04 30.27
CA LYS A 163 -3.86 9.22 30.88
C LYS A 163 -4.84 10.13 31.63
N LYS A 164 -6.15 10.08 31.36
CA LYS A 164 -7.16 10.84 32.11
C LYS A 164 -7.49 10.24 33.49
N PHE A 165 -7.10 9.00 33.74
CA PHE A 165 -7.35 8.28 35.00
C PHE A 165 -6.11 8.15 35.91
N LEU A 166 -5.00 8.79 35.55
CA LEU A 166 -3.77 8.91 36.35
C LEU A 166 -3.52 10.38 36.70
#